data_AF-A0A7R9QLM2-F1
#
_entry.id   AF-A0A7R9QLM2-F1
#
_cell.length_a   1.000
_cell.length_b   1.000
_cell.length_c   1.000
_cell.angle_alpha   90.00
_cell.angle_beta   90.00
_cell.angle_gamma   90.00
#
_symmetry.space_group_name_H-M   'P 1'
#
loop_
_entity.id
_entity.type
_entity.pdbx_description
1 polymer ?
#
loop_
_entity_poly.entity_id
_entity_poly.type
_entity_poly.pdbx_seq_one_letter_code
_entity_poly.pdbx_strand_id
1 'polypeptide(L)'
;YHAIIHPLRETSDVVEWLRSNKWFLISILWLGGMGVGAAQLVYSRALPFTYGTDNFYDCREIWDDYWGRTYTIVIFVATFALPLTILVFVYSSIGFHVWRHVIPGNEDKQRDDTQRNRKDKL
;
A
#
# COMPACT_ATOMS: atom_id res chain seq x y z
N TYR A 1 -9.07 -12.45 0.78
CA TYR A 1 -9.44 -11.07 1.16
C TYR A 1 -10.76 -10.62 0.51
N HIS A 2 -10.94 -10.85 -0.81
CA HIS A 2 -12.04 -10.35 -1.63
C HIS A 2 -13.46 -10.96 -1.41
N ALA A 3 -13.61 -11.97 -0.55
CA ALA A 3 -14.86 -12.74 -0.45
C ALA A 3 -15.69 -12.48 0.83
N ILE A 4 -15.13 -11.79 1.83
CA ILE A 4 -15.73 -11.76 3.18
C ILE A 4 -16.35 -10.40 3.54
N ILE A 5 -15.91 -9.29 2.94
CA ILE A 5 -16.21 -7.95 3.50
C ILE A 5 -17.30 -7.17 2.74
N HIS A 6 -17.83 -7.62 1.58
CA HIS A 6 -18.77 -6.79 0.81
C HIS A 6 -19.88 -7.57 0.07
N PRO A 7 -21.10 -7.69 0.64
CA PRO A 7 -22.31 -7.77 -0.16
C PRO A 7 -22.97 -6.39 -0.17
N LEU A 8 -22.68 -5.61 -1.23
CA LEU A 8 -23.36 -4.36 -1.64
C LEU A 8 -23.07 -3.15 -0.73
N ARG A 9 -22.54 -2.03 -1.23
CA ARG A 9 -23.20 -1.12 -2.17
C ARG A 9 -22.25 0.06 -2.48
N GLU A 10 -22.22 0.49 -3.74
CA GLU A 10 -21.40 1.58 -4.32
C GLU A 10 -19.90 1.29 -4.47
N THR A 11 -19.58 0.39 -5.39
CA THR A 11 -18.31 0.44 -6.12
C THR A 11 -18.17 1.82 -6.75
N SER A 12 -17.36 2.69 -6.14
CA SER A 12 -16.80 3.85 -6.82
C SER A 12 -16.32 3.40 -8.20
N ASP A 13 -16.81 3.99 -9.28
CA ASP A 13 -16.51 3.58 -10.67
C ASP A 13 -15.02 3.37 -10.93
N VAL A 14 -14.18 4.10 -10.18
CA VAL A 14 -12.73 3.98 -10.12
C VAL A 14 -12.27 2.55 -9.77
N VAL A 15 -12.83 1.90 -8.75
CA VAL A 15 -12.40 0.56 -8.29
C VAL A 15 -12.82 -0.53 -9.28
N GLU A 16 -14.01 -0.41 -9.87
CA GLU A 16 -14.47 -1.34 -10.91
C GLU A 16 -13.60 -1.21 -12.17
N TRP A 17 -13.29 0.03 -12.55
CA TRP A 17 -12.35 0.32 -13.64
C TRP A 17 -10.94 -0.21 -13.35
N LEU A 18 -10.43 -0.02 -12.13
CA LEU A 18 -9.14 -0.55 -11.68
C LEU A 18 -9.08 -2.08 -11.80
N ARG A 19 -10.17 -2.79 -11.45
CA ARG A 19 -10.25 -4.26 -11.53
C ARG A 19 -10.24 -4.75 -12.98
N SER A 20 -10.98 -4.07 -13.86
CA SER A 20 -11.04 -4.39 -15.29
C SER A 20 -9.67 -4.18 -15.96
N ASN A 21 -8.97 -3.11 -15.59
CA ASN A 21 -7.73 -2.67 -16.23
C ASN A 21 -6.47 -2.99 -15.40
N LYS A 22 -6.41 -4.17 -14.77
CA LYS A 22 -5.29 -4.56 -13.90
C LYS A 22 -3.92 -4.47 -14.57
N TRP A 23 -3.82 -4.79 -15.86
CA TRP A 23 -2.57 -4.72 -16.62
C TRP A 23 -2.09 -3.29 -16.85
N PHE A 24 -3.02 -2.37 -17.07
CA PHE A 24 -2.72 -0.94 -17.20
C PHE A 24 -2.13 -0.40 -15.90
N LEU A 25 -2.70 -0.79 -14.75
CA LEU A 25 -2.19 -0.39 -13.44
C LEU A 25 -0.81 -0.93 -13.13
N ILE A 26 -0.59 -2.22 -13.41
CA ILE A 26 0.73 -2.83 -13.25
C ILE A 26 1.74 -2.09 -14.12
N SER A 27 1.39 -1.78 -15.36
CA SER A 27 2.27 -1.04 -16.27
C SER A 27 2.58 0.37 -15.74
N ILE A 28 1.60 1.12 -15.24
CA ILE A 28 1.83 2.42 -14.59
C ILE A 28 2.74 2.29 -13.37
N LEU A 29 2.53 1.28 -12.52
CA LEU A 29 3.37 1.07 -11.33
C LEU A 29 4.82 0.80 -11.72
N TRP A 30 5.04 -0.04 -12.73
CA TRP A 30 6.38 -0.32 -13.26
C TRP A 30 7.03 0.92 -13.87
N LEU A 31 6.31 1.63 -14.74
CA LEU A 31 6.83 2.86 -15.37
C LEU A 31 7.09 3.95 -14.33
N GLY A 32 6.23 4.08 -13.33
CA GLY A 32 6.43 4.98 -12.20
C GLY A 32 7.66 4.61 -11.38
N GLY A 33 7.83 3.34 -11.02
CA GLY A 33 9.00 2.85 -10.30
C GLY A 33 10.30 3.02 -11.10
N MET A 34 10.27 2.72 -12.39
CA MET A 34 11.39 2.96 -13.30
C MET A 34 11.72 4.44 -13.42
N GLY A 35 10.71 5.31 -13.49
CA GLY A 35 10.90 6.76 -13.55
C GLY A 35 11.59 7.31 -12.30
N VAL A 36 11.15 6.86 -11.12
CA VAL A 36 11.79 7.24 -9.84
C VAL A 36 13.24 6.74 -9.78
N GLY A 37 13.50 5.49 -10.16
CA GLY A 37 14.86 4.94 -10.18
C GLY A 37 15.77 5.61 -11.23
N ALA A 38 15.23 5.93 -12.41
CA ALA A 38 15.98 6.61 -13.46
C ALA A 38 16.39 8.03 -13.04
N ALA A 39 15.53 8.74 -12.32
CA ALA A 39 15.88 10.06 -11.77
C ALA A 39 17.11 9.96 -10.84
N GLN A 40 17.16 8.98 -9.93
CA GLN A 40 18.35 8.76 -9.08
C GLN A 40 19.61 8.48 -9.91
N LEU A 41 19.48 7.71 -11.00
CA LEU A 41 20.60 7.37 -11.87
C LEU A 41 21.16 8.56 -12.66
N VAL A 42 20.32 9.52 -13.04
CA VAL A 42 20.73 10.72 -13.80
C VAL A 42 21.50 11.72 -12.91
N TYR A 43 21.11 11.83 -11.64
CA TYR A 43 21.70 12.80 -10.71
C TYR A 43 22.83 12.22 -9.84
N SER A 44 23.00 10.90 -9.82
CA SER A 44 24.14 10.24 -9.20
C SER A 44 25.43 10.51 -9.99
N ARG A 45 26.44 11.06 -9.33
CA ARG A 45 27.76 11.32 -9.91
C ARG A 45 28.85 10.70 -9.04
N ALA A 46 29.88 10.14 -9.67
CA ALA A 46 31.08 9.68 -8.99
C ALA A 46 32.00 10.88 -8.75
N LEU A 47 32.17 11.25 -7.48
CA LEU A 47 33.04 12.33 -7.06
C LEU A 47 34.32 11.76 -6.45
N PRO A 48 35.50 12.25 -6.85
CA PRO A 48 36.73 11.87 -6.19
C PRO A 48 36.78 12.50 -4.79
N PHE A 49 37.19 11.73 -3.80
CA PHE A 49 37.53 12.22 -2.47
C PHE A 49 38.89 11.67 -2.04
N THR A 50 39.71 12.53 -1.43
CA THR A 50 41.02 12.18 -0.90
C THR A 50 40.89 11.83 0.57
N TYR A 51 41.34 10.63 0.96
CA TYR A 51 41.47 10.26 2.37
C TYR A 51 42.90 9.82 2.64
N GLY A 52 43.68 10.68 3.29
CA GLY A 52 45.12 10.48 3.43
C GLY A 52 45.85 10.71 2.10
N THR A 53 46.62 9.71 1.65
CA THR A 53 47.38 9.73 0.38
C THR A 53 46.64 9.08 -0.79
N ASP A 54 45.52 8.41 -0.53
CA ASP A 54 44.79 7.64 -1.54
C ASP A 54 43.57 8.40 -2.07
N ASN A 55 43.37 8.28 -3.38
CA ASN A 55 42.20 8.83 -4.08
C ASN A 55 41.11 7.75 -4.16
N PHE A 56 39.97 8.02 -3.55
CA PHE A 56 38.79 7.18 -3.61
C PHE A 56 37.70 7.87 -4.42
N TYR A 57 36.75 7.10 -4.96
CA TYR A 57 35.58 7.62 -5.65
C TYR A 57 34.34 7.28 -4.84
N ASP A 58 33.51 8.27 -4.58
CA ASP A 58 32.24 8.13 -3.88
C ASP A 58 31.09 8.52 -4.82
N CYS A 59 30.06 7.69 -4.87
CA CYS A 59 28.87 7.98 -5.66
C CYS A 59 27.88 8.77 -4.81
N ARG A 60 27.76 10.06 -5.10
CA ARG A 60 26.81 10.95 -4.42
C ARG A 60 25.88 11.61 -5.41
N GLU A 61 24.65 11.84 -4.98
CA GLU A 61 23.72 12.67 -5.73
C GLU A 61 24.13 14.14 -5.59
N ILE A 62 24.40 14.78 -6.72
CA ILE A 62 24.74 16.21 -6.76
C ILE A 62 23.47 16.98 -7.04
N TRP A 63 22.93 17.60 -5.98
CA TRP A 63 21.78 18.49 -6.08
C TRP A 63 22.14 19.88 -5.58
N ASP A 64 21.45 20.88 -6.12
CA ASP A 64 21.34 22.17 -5.44
C ASP A 64 20.53 21.99 -4.14
N ASP A 65 20.94 22.66 -3.06
CA ASP A 65 20.48 22.41 -1.69
C ASP A 65 18.94 22.48 -1.56
N TYR A 66 18.29 23.38 -2.30
CA TYR A 66 16.83 23.54 -2.30
C TYR A 66 16.13 22.41 -3.07
N TRP A 67 16.63 22.10 -4.27
CA TRP A 67 16.03 21.10 -5.16
C TRP A 67 16.22 19.69 -4.65
N GLY A 68 17.38 19.37 -4.08
CA GLY A 68 17.67 18.07 -3.47
C GLY A 68 16.73 17.77 -2.31
N ARG A 69 16.56 18.73 -1.38
CA ARG A 69 15.62 18.59 -0.25
C ARG A 69 14.19 18.36 -0.73
N THR A 70 13.74 19.16 -1.70
CA THR A 70 12.39 19.05 -2.26
C THR A 70 12.19 17.68 -2.90
N TYR A 71 13.15 17.23 -3.70
CA TYR A 71 13.12 15.92 -4.34
C TYR A 71 13.06 14.76 -3.34
N THR A 72 13.89 14.79 -2.28
CA THR A 72 13.87 13.76 -1.23
C THR A 72 12.52 13.71 -0.52
N ILE A 73 11.92 14.87 -0.20
CA ILE A 73 10.60 14.94 0.43
C ILE A 73 9.53 14.37 -0.50
N VAL A 74 9.55 14.75 -1.78
CA VAL A 74 8.58 14.26 -2.77
C VAL A 74 8.65 12.74 -2.92
N ILE A 75 9.86 12.18 -3.05
CA ILE A 75 10.04 10.72 -3.14
C ILE A 75 9.58 10.02 -1.88
N PHE A 76 9.94 10.53 -0.70
CA PHE A 76 9.49 9.97 0.57
C PHE A 76 7.96 9.96 0.66
N VAL A 77 7.30 11.05 0.28
CA VAL A 77 5.84 11.12 0.30
C VAL A 77 5.23 10.14 -0.70
N ALA A 78 5.73 10.11 -1.94
CA ALA A 78 5.18 9.28 -3.00
C ALA A 78 5.38 7.77 -2.76
N THR A 79 6.54 7.37 -2.25
CA THR A 79 6.92 5.95 -2.13
C THR A 79 6.63 5.34 -0.77
N PHE A 80 6.46 6.17 0.27
CA PHE A 80 6.31 5.70 1.65
C PHE A 80 5.09 6.30 2.34
N ALA A 81 5.01 7.62 2.49
CA ALA A 81 3.97 8.23 3.31
C ALA A 81 2.55 8.04 2.72
N LEU A 82 2.38 8.24 1.41
CA LEU A 82 1.10 8.00 0.73
C LEU A 82 0.67 6.52 0.78
N PRO A 83 1.52 5.55 0.39
CA PRO A 83 1.17 4.13 0.51
C PRO A 83 0.82 3.73 1.94
N LEU A 84 1.58 4.19 2.94
CA LEU A 84 1.32 3.87 4.34
C LEU A 84 0.01 4.46 4.86
N THR A 85 -0.28 5.72 4.55
CA THR A 85 -1.53 6.35 5.00
C THR A 85 -2.74 5.65 4.42
N ILE A 86 -2.69 5.27 3.14
CA ILE A 86 -3.74 4.46 2.49
C ILE A 86 -3.88 3.11 3.18
N LEU A 87 -2.77 2.40 3.45
CA LEU A 87 -2.79 1.12 4.15
C LEU A 87 -3.40 1.28 5.55
N VAL A 88 -2.90 2.21 6.36
CA VAL A 88 -3.43 2.45 7.71
C VAL A 88 -4.92 2.73 7.65
N PHE A 89 -5.37 3.61 6.76
CA PHE A 89 -6.79 3.94 6.60
C PHE A 89 -7.65 2.71 6.25
N VAL A 90 -7.25 1.95 5.22
CA VAL A 90 -7.98 0.76 4.77
C VAL A 90 -8.03 -0.29 5.88
N TYR A 91 -6.89 -0.57 6.51
CA TYR A 91 -6.80 -1.58 7.58
C TYR A 91 -7.55 -1.17 8.86
N SER A 92 -7.49 0.11 9.25
CA SER A 92 -8.29 0.63 10.35
C SER A 92 -9.78 0.54 10.07
N SER A 93 -10.22 0.87 8.86
CA SER A 93 -11.63 0.74 8.45
C SER A 93 -12.11 -0.71 8.54
N ILE A 94 -11.31 -1.67 8.08
CA ILE A 94 -11.63 -3.10 8.20
C ILE A 94 -11.71 -3.52 9.66
N GLY A 95 -10.70 -3.16 10.46
CA GLY A 95 -10.65 -3.50 11.88
C GLY A 95 -11.87 -2.98 12.64
N PHE A 96 -12.26 -1.72 12.38
CA PHE A 96 -13.45 -1.14 12.97
C PHE A 96 -14.75 -1.81 12.51
N HIS A 97 -14.85 -2.16 11.23
CA HIS A 97 -16.00 -2.88 10.69
C HIS A 97 -16.14 -4.27 11.32
N VAL A 98 -15.04 -5.02 11.40
CA VAL A 98 -14.98 -6.35 12.03
C VAL A 98 -15.25 -6.28 13.53
N TRP A 99 -14.83 -5.22 14.21
CA TRP A 99 -15.12 -5.06 15.63
C TRP A 99 -16.61 -4.76 15.87
N ARG A 100 -17.27 -4.00 14.98
CA ARG A 100 -18.70 -3.67 15.11
C ARG A 100 -19.64 -4.78 14.62
N HIS A 101 -19.23 -5.57 13.63
CA HIS A 101 -20.02 -6.71 13.16
C HIS A 101 -19.43 -8.00 13.71
N VAL A 102 -20.17 -8.69 14.58
CA VAL A 102 -19.91 -10.10 14.91
C VAL A 102 -19.76 -10.84 13.58
N ILE A 103 -18.56 -11.37 13.32
CA ILE A 103 -18.24 -12.06 12.07
C ILE A 103 -19.28 -13.18 11.90
N PRO A 104 -20.09 -13.18 10.83
CA PRO A 104 -21.14 -14.18 10.62
C PRO A 104 -20.47 -15.55 10.47
N GLY A 105 -20.45 -16.31 11.56
CA GLY A 105 -19.55 -17.45 11.76
C GLY A 105 -19.19 -17.67 13.24
N ASN A 106 -19.35 -16.65 14.08
CA ASN A 106 -19.37 -16.82 15.54
C ASN A 106 -20.63 -17.58 15.96
N GLU A 107 -20.51 -18.50 16.92
CA GLU A 107 -21.59 -19.32 17.50
C GLU A 107 -22.89 -18.53 17.62
N ASP A 108 -23.79 -18.74 16.66
CA ASP A 108 -25.07 -18.06 16.62
C ASP A 108 -25.95 -18.85 17.59
N LYS A 109 -25.85 -18.52 18.89
CA LYS A 109 -26.54 -19.23 19.98
C LYS A 109 -28.01 -19.46 19.66
N GLN A 110 -28.64 -18.53 18.96
CA GLN A 110 -30.02 -18.65 18.51
C GLN A 110 -30.22 -19.80 17.50
N ARG A 111 -29.30 -20.00 16.55
CA ARG A 111 -29.35 -21.11 15.59
C ARG A 111 -29.01 -22.44 16.25
N ASP A 112 -28.02 -22.45 17.13
CA ASP A 112 -27.61 -23.65 17.87
C ASP A 112 -28.69 -24.12 18.87
N ASP A 113 -29.34 -23.20 19.58
CA ASP A 113 -30.48 -23.51 20.47
C ASP A 113 -31.68 -24.04 19.66
N THR A 114 -31.91 -23.50 18.47
CA THR A 114 -32.97 -24.01 17.58
C THR A 114 -32.66 -25.42 17.08
N GLN A 115 -31.40 -25.74 16.79
CA GLN A 115 -31.01 -27.11 16.42
C GLN A 115 -31.05 -28.07 17.61
N ARG A 116 -30.66 -27.63 18.81
CA ARG A 116 -30.73 -28.45 20.03
C ARG A 116 -32.17 -28.81 20.40
N ASN A 117 -33.06 -27.82 20.40
CA ASN A 117 -34.50 -28.02 20.66
C ASN A 117 -35.19 -28.93 19.62
N ARG A 118 -34.64 -29.07 18.41
CA ARG A 118 -35.15 -30.03 17.41
C ARG A 118 -34.69 -31.46 17.70
N LYS A 119 -33.48 -31.63 18.24
CA LYS A 119 -32.96 -32.95 18.64
C LYS A 119 -33.68 -33.48 19.88
N ASP A 120 -34.06 -32.61 20.81
CA ASP A 120 -34.77 -32.98 22.04
C ASP A 120 -36.25 -33.34 21.81
N LYS A 121 -36.79 -33.16 20.60
CA LYS A 121 -38.18 -33.48 20.21
C LYS A 121 -38.33 -34.76 19.38
N LEU A 122 -37.23 -35.46 19.09
CA LEU A 122 -37.18 -36.78 18.45
C LEU A 122 -37.00 -37.86 19.51
#